data_AF-A0A958M9L2-F1
#
_entry.id   AF-A0A958M9L2-F1
#
_cell.length_a   1.000
_cell.length_b   1.000
_cell.length_c   1.000
_cell.angle_alpha   90.00
_cell.angle_beta   90.00
_cell.angle_gamma   90.00
#
_symmetry.space_group_name_H-M   'P 1'
#
loop_
_entity.id
_entity.type
_entity.pdbx_description
1 polymer ?
#
loop_
_entity_poly.entity_id
_entity_poly.type
_entity_poly.pdbx_seq_one_letter_code
_entity_poly.pdbx_strand_id
1 'polypeptide(L)'
;MFTTNSLSLLKKAVIVVLLTQIFFSGIQAQSKITVDKARQMVETKRTEFDLTLNDLNDFVITDQYTDKHNNVTHVYLQQRYKGIEIEGAVMSLHFKNETEMLHVADGFEKRISGRIRTGRSHLSAIDAVVKASATLGLKNNKPLELLRQASTESRESVIRKNNISQRDIP
;
A
#
# COMPACT_ATOMS: atom_id res chain seq x y z
N MET A 1 -68.28 -16.92 7.18
CA MET A 1 -67.95 -15.64 7.86
C MET A 1 -66.46 -15.66 8.26
N PHE A 2 -65.52 -15.63 7.30
CA PHE A 2 -64.06 -15.71 7.57
C PHE A 2 -63.23 -15.13 6.40
N THR A 3 -63.47 -13.88 5.97
CA THR A 3 -62.73 -13.33 4.80
C THR A 3 -62.16 -11.93 4.96
N THR A 4 -62.41 -11.23 6.08
CA THR A 4 -61.92 -9.85 6.27
C THR A 4 -60.54 -9.76 6.93
N ASN A 5 -60.18 -10.71 7.80
CA ASN A 5 -58.91 -10.67 8.55
C ASN A 5 -57.68 -11.06 7.72
N SER A 6 -57.79 -12.02 6.80
CA SER A 6 -56.66 -12.51 5.98
C SER A 6 -56.14 -11.46 5.01
N LEU A 7 -57.04 -10.65 4.42
CA LEU A 7 -56.67 -9.55 3.52
C LEU A 7 -55.94 -8.41 4.26
N SER A 8 -56.26 -8.18 5.55
CA SER A 8 -55.56 -7.20 6.38
C SER A 8 -54.15 -7.67 6.77
N LEU A 9 -53.98 -8.97 7.03
CA LEU A 9 -52.69 -9.60 7.36
C LEU A 9 -51.77 -9.65 6.14
N LEU A 10 -52.31 -9.95 4.96
CA LEU A 10 -51.56 -9.95 3.71
C LEU A 10 -51.05 -8.55 3.33
N LYS A 11 -51.87 -7.50 3.51
CA LYS A 11 -51.45 -6.10 3.31
C LYS A 11 -50.36 -5.68 4.29
N LYS A 12 -50.46 -6.05 5.56
CA LYS A 12 -49.42 -5.79 6.57
C LYS A 12 -48.12 -6.53 6.26
N ALA A 13 -48.20 -7.79 5.81
CA ALA A 13 -47.04 -8.57 5.40
C ALA A 13 -46.34 -7.95 4.16
N VAL A 14 -47.11 -7.49 3.16
CA VAL A 14 -46.58 -6.79 1.98
C VAL A 14 -45.90 -5.47 2.37
N ILE A 15 -46.47 -4.69 3.30
CA ILE A 15 -45.86 -3.45 3.80
C ILE A 15 -44.57 -3.73 4.56
N VAL A 16 -44.51 -4.79 5.37
CA VAL A 16 -43.28 -5.19 6.09
C VAL A 16 -42.19 -5.66 5.13
N VAL A 17 -42.53 -6.39 4.07
CA VAL A 17 -41.59 -6.80 3.01
C VAL A 17 -41.08 -5.59 2.20
N LEU A 18 -41.96 -4.64 1.88
CA LEU A 18 -41.56 -3.39 1.21
C LEU A 18 -40.68 -2.49 2.09
N LEU A 19 -40.96 -2.43 3.40
CA LEU A 19 -40.13 -1.68 4.35
C LEU A 19 -38.76 -2.31 4.54
N THR A 20 -38.64 -3.64 4.60
CA THR A 20 -37.32 -4.31 4.76
C THR A 20 -36.43 -4.22 3.53
N GLN A 21 -36.98 -4.12 2.32
CA GLN A 21 -36.19 -3.92 1.09
C GLN A 21 -35.50 -2.55 1.05
N ILE A 22 -36.08 -1.51 1.66
CA ILE A 22 -35.49 -0.16 1.71
C ILE A 22 -34.30 -0.10 2.69
N PHE A 23 -34.29 -0.94 3.73
CA PHE A 23 -33.20 -0.96 4.72
C PHE A 23 -31.92 -1.67 4.24
N PHE A 24 -31.95 -2.43 3.14
CA PHE A 24 -30.77 -3.13 2.61
C PHE A 24 -29.95 -2.35 1.58
N SER A 25 -30.46 -1.23 1.06
CA SER A 25 -29.78 -0.46 0.00
C SER A 25 -28.65 0.46 0.50
N GLY A 26 -28.34 0.46 1.80
CA GLY A 26 -27.42 1.42 2.42
C GLY A 26 -25.96 0.96 2.58
N ILE A 27 -25.62 -0.29 2.27
CA ILE A 27 -24.24 -0.78 2.38
C ILE A 27 -23.53 -0.54 1.04
N GLN A 28 -23.17 0.71 0.76
CA GLN A 28 -22.13 0.99 -0.22
C GLN A 28 -20.80 0.56 0.39
N ALA A 29 -20.44 -0.71 0.20
CA ALA A 29 -19.08 -1.16 0.43
C ALA A 29 -18.19 -0.40 -0.56
N GLN A 30 -17.40 0.55 -0.08
CA GLN A 30 -16.38 1.21 -0.91
C GLN A 30 -15.45 0.12 -1.44
N SER A 31 -15.40 -0.11 -2.76
CA SER A 31 -14.48 -1.08 -3.30
C SER A 31 -13.06 -0.50 -3.24
N LYS A 32 -12.11 -1.30 -2.76
CA LYS A 32 -10.72 -0.87 -2.71
C LYS A 32 -10.13 -0.90 -4.12
N ILE A 33 -9.34 0.11 -4.48
CA ILE A 33 -8.51 0.08 -5.68
C ILE A 33 -7.52 -1.09 -5.56
N THR A 34 -7.53 -1.99 -6.53
CA THR A 34 -6.61 -3.11 -6.59
C THR A 34 -5.29 -2.69 -7.24
N VAL A 35 -4.23 -3.45 -6.98
CA VAL A 35 -2.92 -3.24 -7.63
C VAL A 35 -3.04 -3.33 -9.16
N ASP A 36 -3.82 -4.26 -9.68
CA ASP A 36 -4.02 -4.42 -11.14
C ASP A 36 -4.72 -3.22 -11.77
N LYS A 37 -5.70 -2.65 -11.06
CA LYS A 37 -6.37 -1.44 -11.50
C LYS A 37 -5.45 -0.23 -11.48
N ALA A 38 -4.68 -0.07 -10.39
CA ALA A 38 -3.66 0.97 -10.30
C ALA A 38 -2.63 0.83 -11.44
N ARG A 39 -2.18 -0.40 -11.73
CA ARG A 39 -1.29 -0.73 -12.84
C ARG A 39 -1.84 -0.27 -14.18
N GLN A 40 -3.06 -0.69 -14.52
CA GLN A 40 -3.71 -0.30 -15.77
C GLN A 40 -3.76 1.23 -15.92
N MET A 41 -4.09 1.94 -14.84
CA MET A 41 -4.19 3.40 -14.88
C MET A 41 -2.82 4.06 -15.05
N VAL A 42 -1.80 3.64 -14.29
CA VAL A 42 -0.45 4.21 -14.39
C VAL A 42 0.17 3.92 -15.76
N GLU A 43 -0.08 2.73 -16.33
CA GLU A 43 0.40 2.36 -17.67
C GLU A 43 -0.11 3.32 -18.76
N THR A 44 -1.36 3.79 -18.67
CA THR A 44 -1.90 4.78 -19.63
C THR A 44 -1.21 6.14 -19.54
N LYS A 45 -0.62 6.46 -18.38
CA LYS A 45 0.11 7.71 -18.13
C LYS A 45 1.63 7.57 -18.22
N ARG A 46 2.17 6.37 -18.50
CA ARG A 46 3.63 6.13 -18.43
C ARG A 46 4.47 7.11 -19.27
N THR A 47 3.97 7.49 -20.45
CA THR A 47 4.68 8.40 -21.35
C THR A 47 4.73 9.82 -20.79
N GLU A 48 3.70 10.25 -20.05
CA GLU A 48 3.65 11.53 -19.33
C GLU A 48 4.76 11.62 -18.27
N PHE A 49 5.09 10.49 -17.64
CA PHE A 49 6.06 10.38 -16.53
C PHE A 49 7.43 9.83 -16.93
N ASP A 50 7.69 9.62 -18.23
CA ASP A 50 8.92 9.00 -18.74
C ASP A 50 9.24 7.64 -18.09
N LEU A 51 8.19 6.87 -17.78
CA LEU A 51 8.28 5.55 -17.20
C LEU A 51 8.31 4.47 -18.29
N THR A 52 9.23 3.52 -18.13
CA THR A 52 9.23 2.29 -18.94
C THR A 52 8.27 1.27 -18.35
N LEU A 53 7.84 0.28 -19.13
CA LEU A 53 7.04 -0.85 -18.60
C LEU A 53 7.78 -1.57 -17.46
N ASN A 54 9.11 -1.67 -17.57
CA ASN A 54 9.93 -2.28 -16.53
C ASN A 54 9.91 -1.52 -15.20
N ASP A 55 9.75 -0.20 -15.23
CA ASP A 55 9.65 0.62 -14.02
C ASP A 55 8.31 0.40 -13.29
N LEU A 56 7.32 -0.19 -13.96
CA LEU A 56 6.02 -0.50 -13.39
C LEU A 56 5.90 -1.97 -12.94
N ASN A 57 6.83 -2.86 -13.31
CA ASN A 57 6.67 -4.30 -13.09
C ASN A 57 6.52 -4.70 -11.61
N ASP A 58 7.07 -3.92 -10.68
CA ASP A 58 7.10 -4.27 -9.27
C ASP A 58 6.80 -3.03 -8.41
N PHE A 59 5.57 -2.97 -7.90
CA PHE A 59 5.15 -2.00 -6.89
C PHE A 59 4.02 -2.61 -6.06
N VAL A 60 3.78 -2.03 -4.89
CA VAL A 60 2.69 -2.43 -3.99
C VAL A 60 1.89 -1.22 -3.53
N ILE A 61 0.62 -1.43 -3.19
CA ILE A 61 -0.16 -0.42 -2.45
C ILE A 61 0.26 -0.50 -0.99
N THR A 62 0.84 0.58 -0.46
CA THR A 62 1.25 0.68 0.96
C THR A 62 0.15 1.26 1.82
N ASP A 63 -0.61 2.20 1.29
CA ASP A 63 -1.74 2.80 1.99
C ASP A 63 -2.86 3.19 1.02
N GLN A 64 -4.08 3.10 1.52
CA GLN A 64 -5.27 3.53 0.81
C GLN A 64 -6.38 3.91 1.78
N TYR A 65 -6.89 5.13 1.64
CA TYR A 65 -8.00 5.63 2.44
C TYR A 65 -8.84 6.66 1.68
N THR A 66 -10.08 6.87 2.14
CA THR A 66 -11.01 7.85 1.58
C THR A 66 -11.22 8.98 2.58
N ASP A 67 -11.00 10.22 2.13
CA ASP A 67 -11.23 11.42 2.92
C ASP A 67 -12.74 11.66 3.11
N LYS A 68 -13.18 11.73 4.37
CA LYS A 68 -14.61 11.88 4.71
C LYS A 68 -15.24 13.20 4.25
N HIS A 69 -14.43 14.25 4.10
CA HIS A 69 -14.93 15.61 3.87
C HIS A 69 -15.14 15.93 2.38
N ASN A 70 -14.46 15.22 1.47
CA ASN A 70 -14.52 15.46 0.02
C ASN A 70 -14.76 14.18 -0.81
N ASN A 71 -14.79 13.02 -0.14
CA ASN A 71 -14.90 11.67 -0.71
C ASN A 71 -13.79 11.33 -1.72
N VAL A 72 -12.59 11.87 -1.55
CA VAL A 72 -11.42 11.53 -2.38
C VAL A 72 -10.70 10.31 -1.81
N THR A 73 -10.46 9.30 -2.64
CA THR A 73 -9.65 8.13 -2.29
C THR A 73 -8.19 8.39 -2.66
N HIS A 74 -7.31 8.29 -1.66
CA HIS A 74 -5.87 8.37 -1.80
C HIS A 74 -5.30 6.95 -1.87
N VAL A 75 -4.42 6.68 -2.82
CA VAL A 75 -3.70 5.40 -2.96
C VAL A 75 -2.22 5.69 -3.09
N TYR A 76 -1.39 5.09 -2.25
CA TYR A 76 0.06 5.23 -2.29
C TYR A 76 0.70 3.95 -2.82
N LEU A 77 1.45 4.09 -3.90
CA LEU A 77 2.21 3.01 -4.53
C LEU A 77 3.68 3.14 -4.15
N GLN A 78 4.25 2.11 -3.55
CA GLN A 78 5.68 2.01 -3.30
C GLN A 78 6.33 1.19 -4.42
N GLN A 79 7.24 1.82 -5.17
CA GLN A 79 8.00 1.12 -6.19
C GLN A 79 9.00 0.15 -5.55
N ARG A 80 9.18 -0.99 -6.20
CA ARG A 80 10.14 -2.01 -5.81
C ARG A 80 10.95 -2.48 -7.01
N TYR A 81 12.04 -3.15 -6.73
CA TYR A 81 12.78 -3.89 -7.73
C TYR A 81 13.17 -5.25 -7.17
N LYS A 82 12.60 -6.32 -7.74
CA LYS A 82 12.79 -7.70 -7.27
C LYS A 82 12.42 -7.87 -5.80
N GLY A 83 11.30 -7.26 -5.39
CA GLY A 83 10.79 -7.33 -4.03
C GLY A 83 11.50 -6.43 -3.01
N ILE A 84 12.47 -5.61 -3.44
CA ILE A 84 13.17 -4.63 -2.59
C ILE A 84 12.58 -3.25 -2.84
N GLU A 85 12.12 -2.58 -1.80
CA GLU A 85 11.60 -1.22 -1.89
C GLU A 85 12.69 -0.23 -2.31
N ILE A 86 12.33 0.67 -3.22
CA ILE A 86 13.19 1.77 -3.62
C ILE A 86 12.85 2.97 -2.74
N GLU A 87 13.77 3.32 -1.84
CA GLU A 87 13.58 4.40 -0.88
C GLU A 87 13.16 5.71 -1.57
N GLY A 88 12.06 6.31 -1.11
CA GLY A 88 11.51 7.55 -1.66
C GLY A 88 10.73 7.41 -2.96
N ALA A 89 10.71 6.23 -3.60
CA ALA A 89 10.04 6.01 -4.87
C ALA A 89 8.54 5.74 -4.72
N VAL A 90 7.79 6.77 -4.31
CA VAL A 90 6.35 6.68 -4.03
C VAL A 90 5.55 7.45 -5.07
N MET A 91 4.55 6.81 -5.66
CA MET A 91 3.56 7.45 -6.52
C MET A 91 2.22 7.53 -5.80
N SER A 92 1.56 8.68 -5.81
CA SER A 92 0.22 8.85 -5.25
C SER A 92 -0.83 8.99 -6.33
N LEU A 93 -1.93 8.25 -6.17
CA LEU A 93 -3.11 8.32 -7.03
C LEU A 93 -4.28 8.86 -6.21
N HIS A 94 -5.03 9.79 -6.79
CA HIS A 94 -6.17 10.43 -6.16
C HIS A 94 -7.42 10.25 -7.01
N PHE A 95 -8.48 9.73 -6.40
CA PHE A 95 -9.69 9.32 -7.10
C PHE A 95 -10.93 10.00 -6.53
N LYS A 96 -11.86 10.42 -7.39
CA LYS A 96 -13.18 10.89 -6.93
C LYS A 96 -14.10 9.73 -6.59
N ASN A 97 -13.96 8.65 -7.34
CA ASN A 97 -14.66 7.40 -7.19
C ASN A 97 -13.81 6.33 -7.87
N GLU A 98 -14.30 5.09 -7.92
CA GLU A 98 -13.54 3.97 -8.45
C GLU A 98 -13.12 4.12 -9.93
N THR A 99 -13.82 4.90 -10.75
CA THR A 99 -13.54 5.01 -12.19
C THR A 99 -12.91 6.34 -12.57
N GLU A 100 -13.07 7.37 -11.74
CA GLU A 100 -12.62 8.73 -12.02
C GLU A 100 -11.36 9.08 -11.22
N MET A 101 -10.23 9.10 -11.92
CA MET A 101 -8.95 9.58 -11.40
C MET A 101 -8.86 11.09 -11.53
N LEU A 102 -8.64 11.77 -10.40
CA LEU A 102 -8.50 13.22 -10.32
C LEU A 102 -7.06 13.67 -10.58
N HIS A 103 -6.10 12.97 -9.96
CA HIS A 103 -4.70 13.40 -9.99
C HIS A 103 -3.75 12.22 -9.77
N VAL A 104 -2.55 12.35 -10.33
CA VAL A 104 -1.41 11.45 -10.09
C VAL A 104 -0.19 12.32 -9.79
N ALA A 105 0.48 12.05 -8.68
CA ALA A 105 1.81 12.56 -8.42
C ALA A 105 2.82 11.43 -8.56
N ASP A 106 3.67 11.53 -9.58
CA ASP A 106 4.74 10.57 -9.84
C ASP A 106 5.96 10.83 -8.95
N GLY A 107 6.38 9.82 -8.21
CA GLY A 107 7.68 9.77 -7.54
C GLY A 107 8.47 8.51 -7.88
N PHE A 108 8.06 7.73 -8.90
CA PHE A 108 8.79 6.53 -9.29
C PHE A 108 10.16 6.87 -9.90
N GLU A 109 11.12 6.00 -9.64
CA GLU A 109 12.43 6.03 -10.26
C GLU A 109 12.36 5.48 -11.68
N LYS A 110 13.04 6.15 -12.61
CA LYS A 110 13.01 5.84 -14.05
C LYS A 110 14.17 4.94 -14.42
N ARG A 111 13.94 4.07 -15.42
CA ARG A 111 14.95 3.21 -16.07
C ARG A 111 15.76 2.39 -15.05
N ILE A 112 15.10 1.83 -14.04
CA ILE A 112 15.75 1.16 -12.90
C ILE A 112 16.68 0.04 -13.36
N SER A 113 16.21 -0.81 -14.28
CA SER A 113 17.00 -1.92 -14.81
C SER A 113 18.35 -1.50 -15.40
N GLY A 114 18.48 -0.27 -15.91
CA GLY A 114 19.74 0.27 -16.43
C GLY A 114 20.66 0.89 -15.38
N ARG A 115 20.15 1.14 -14.16
CA ARG A 115 20.89 1.78 -13.06
C ARG A 115 21.42 0.77 -12.04
N ILE A 116 20.80 -0.40 -11.95
CA ILE A 116 21.24 -1.46 -11.05
C ILE A 116 22.49 -2.14 -11.63
N ARG A 117 23.64 -1.89 -10.99
CA ARG A 117 24.94 -2.46 -11.40
C ARG A 117 25.17 -3.87 -10.85
N THR A 118 24.63 -4.19 -9.68
CA THR A 118 24.76 -5.50 -9.04
C THR A 118 23.43 -5.90 -8.43
N GLY A 119 23.07 -7.19 -8.53
CA GLY A 119 21.82 -7.73 -7.99
C GLY A 119 21.91 -8.25 -6.55
N ARG A 120 23.00 -7.95 -5.83
CA ARG A 120 23.25 -8.45 -4.47
C ARG A 120 23.86 -7.34 -3.61
N SER A 121 23.38 -7.20 -2.37
CA SER A 121 24.04 -6.33 -1.39
C SER A 121 25.40 -6.94 -1.01
N HIS A 122 26.43 -6.11 -1.02
CA HIS A 122 27.79 -6.46 -0.62
C HIS A 122 28.01 -6.35 0.90
N LEU A 123 27.06 -5.79 1.65
CA LEU A 123 27.13 -5.65 3.11
C LEU A 123 26.05 -6.48 3.78
N SER A 124 26.41 -7.14 4.88
CA SER A 124 25.43 -7.69 5.82
C SER A 124 24.72 -6.57 6.58
N ALA A 125 23.56 -6.86 7.17
CA ALA A 125 22.84 -5.89 8.00
C ALA A 125 23.69 -5.41 9.19
N ILE A 126 24.44 -6.33 9.83
CA ILE A 126 25.36 -5.99 10.92
C ILE A 126 26.46 -5.05 10.42
N ASP A 127 27.10 -5.35 9.29
CA ASP A 127 28.16 -4.50 8.74
C ASP A 127 27.64 -3.10 8.36
N ALA A 128 26.41 -3.02 7.87
CA ALA A 128 25.76 -1.75 7.57
C ALA A 128 25.56 -0.91 8.84
N VAL A 129 25.07 -1.51 9.93
CA VAL A 129 24.91 -0.82 11.22
C VAL A 129 26.27 -0.42 11.82
N VAL A 130 27.30 -1.26 11.72
CA VAL A 130 28.66 -0.90 12.17
C VAL A 130 29.17 0.32 11.41
N LYS A 131 29.07 0.32 10.07
CA LYS A 131 29.51 1.45 9.25
C LYS A 131 28.71 2.72 9.52
N ALA A 132 27.39 2.61 9.63
CA ALA A 132 26.54 3.76 9.96
C ALA A 132 26.88 4.34 11.35
N SER A 133 27.05 3.48 12.36
CA SER A 133 27.42 3.89 13.72
C SER A 133 28.77 4.60 13.74
N ALA A 134 29.76 4.09 13.00
CA ALA A 134 31.07 4.70 12.87
C ALA A 134 30.99 6.09 12.22
N THR A 135 30.23 6.23 11.13
CA THR A 135 30.00 7.52 10.44
C THR A 135 29.32 8.55 11.36
N LEU A 136 28.42 8.09 12.23
CA LEU A 136 27.69 8.94 13.18
C LEU A 136 28.44 9.18 14.49
N GLY A 137 29.65 8.63 14.67
CA GLY A 137 30.41 8.75 15.93
C GLY A 137 29.79 7.99 17.11
N LEU A 138 28.89 7.05 16.84
CA LEU A 138 28.21 6.25 17.87
C LEU A 138 29.10 5.07 18.28
N LYS A 139 29.41 5.01 19.58
CA LYS A 139 30.26 3.94 20.12
C LYS A 139 29.40 2.77 20.56
N ASN A 140 29.52 1.62 19.90
CA ASN A 140 28.93 0.39 20.38
C ASN A 140 29.92 -0.33 21.30
N ASN A 141 29.51 -0.65 22.54
CA ASN A 141 30.36 -1.33 23.52
C ASN A 141 30.01 -2.81 23.71
N LYS A 142 29.07 -3.34 22.92
CA LYS A 142 28.64 -4.75 22.94
C LYS A 142 28.58 -5.31 21.53
N PRO A 143 28.73 -6.63 21.32
CA PRO A 143 28.45 -7.22 20.02
C PRO A 143 27.04 -6.85 19.53
N LEU A 144 26.90 -6.56 18.24
CA LEU A 144 25.57 -6.41 17.63
C LEU A 144 24.91 -7.78 17.52
N GLU A 145 23.63 -7.83 17.84
CA GLU A 145 22.83 -9.06 17.84
C GLU A 145 21.72 -8.93 16.81
N LEU A 146 21.67 -9.86 15.86
CA LEU A 146 20.58 -10.00 14.90
C LEU A 146 19.42 -10.72 15.59
N LEU A 147 18.31 -10.01 15.80
CA LEU A 147 17.11 -10.53 16.46
C LEU A 147 16.19 -11.26 15.48
N ARG A 148 16.07 -10.72 14.25
CA ARG A 148 15.23 -11.27 13.20
C ARG A 148 15.85 -10.98 11.84
N GLN A 149 15.69 -11.90 10.91
CA GLN A 149 15.92 -11.65 9.49
C GLN A 149 14.84 -12.36 8.67
N ALA A 150 14.21 -11.62 7.76
CA ALA A 150 13.24 -12.18 6.84
C ALA A 150 13.95 -12.99 5.73
N SER A 151 13.29 -14.06 5.26
CA SER A 151 13.76 -14.87 4.13
C SER A 151 13.34 -14.31 2.76
N THR A 152 12.84 -13.06 2.71
CA THR A 152 12.46 -12.38 1.48
C THR A 152 13.68 -11.78 0.77
N GLU A 153 13.52 -11.31 -0.47
CA GLU A 153 14.58 -10.66 -1.25
C GLU A 153 15.18 -9.43 -0.54
N SER A 154 14.34 -8.64 0.14
CA SER A 154 14.77 -7.48 0.93
C SER A 154 15.66 -7.85 2.13
N ARG A 155 15.53 -9.09 2.63
CA ARG A 155 16.23 -9.58 3.84
C ARG A 155 16.11 -8.62 5.02
N GLU A 156 14.94 -8.00 5.16
CA GLU A 156 14.59 -7.11 6.28
C GLU A 156 15.07 -7.70 7.61
N SER A 157 15.81 -6.92 8.39
CA SER A 157 16.57 -7.41 9.53
C SER A 157 16.32 -6.54 10.74
N VAL A 158 16.14 -7.12 11.92
CA VAL A 158 16.04 -6.36 13.17
C VAL A 158 17.26 -6.64 14.02
N ILE A 159 18.00 -5.59 14.39
CA ILE A 159 19.21 -5.65 15.20
C ILE A 159 18.95 -5.01 16.55
N ARG A 160 19.42 -5.64 17.62
CA ARG A 160 19.28 -5.10 18.98
C ARG A 160 19.92 -3.71 19.08
N LYS A 161 19.19 -2.76 19.66
CA LYS A 161 19.58 -1.34 19.73
C LYS A 161 20.93 -1.03 20.37
N ASN A 162 21.33 -1.84 21.35
CA ASN A 162 22.44 -1.59 22.26
C ASN A 162 22.47 -0.13 22.75
N ASN A 163 23.62 0.54 22.69
CA ASN A 163 23.80 1.95 23.06
C ASN A 163 23.94 2.88 21.84
N ILE A 164 23.59 2.39 20.65
CA ILE A 164 23.67 3.13 19.39
C ILE A 164 22.29 3.55 18.85
N SER A 165 21.20 3.11 19.49
CA SER A 165 19.83 3.48 19.12
C SER A 165 18.90 3.49 20.34
N GLN A 166 17.81 4.25 20.24
CA GLN A 166 16.77 4.32 21.28
C GLN A 166 15.83 3.09 21.26
N ARG A 167 15.69 2.47 20.08
CA ARG A 167 14.86 1.29 19.79
C ARG A 167 15.63 0.31 18.91
N ASP A 168 15.17 -0.94 18.83
CA ASP A 168 15.80 -1.91 17.94
C ASP A 168 15.82 -1.38 16.50
N ILE A 169 16.90 -1.68 15.80
CA ILE A 169 17.25 -1.10 14.51
C ILE A 169 16.61 -1.98 13.43
N PRO A 170 15.65 -1.45 12.64
CA PRO A 170 15.06 -2.16 11.51
C PRO A 170 15.97 -2.20 10.28
#